data_AF-A0A814NE77-F1
#
_entry.id   AF-A0A814NE77-F1
#
_cell.length_a   1.000
_cell.length_b   1.000
_cell.length_c   1.000
_cell.angle_alpha   90.00
_cell.angle_beta   90.00
_cell.angle_gamma   90.00
#
_symmetry.space_group_name_H-M   'P 1'
#
loop_
_entity.id
_entity.type
_entity.pdbx_description
1 polymer ?
#
loop_
_entity_poly.entity_id
_entity_poly.type
_entity_poly.pdbx_seq_one_letter_code
_entity_poly.pdbx_strand_id
1 'polypeptide(L)'
;MFHDETWVNIGEEKRSIWIDNRGRGRLRKTGGKDIRLAILAMLDANGFHLPSVEIFDCSKDHSMTSMHFIEWVKKTAFRLREDREPTENSKSAKRSMRKHEIIEWLDDHKVEFDSTLRKPELFQLASDNKPRKEYKVDIVAQEFNVQILRLPRHCSLNPVEIAWAGLKEYIRKNNTSFSLTDVRQLASEFIAGFDDKAAQGTMHYAEKVETTYKKADEFVENAVEPHLIDDISDTEIDKLSDISDDRSE
;
A
#
# COMPACT_ATOMS: atom_id res chain seq x y z
N MET A 1 11.22 9.00 -5.96
CA MET A 1 10.44 8.16 -6.88
C MET A 1 9.38 7.41 -6.08
N PHE A 2 8.15 7.43 -6.58
CA PHE A 2 7.03 6.63 -6.08
C PHE A 2 6.93 5.34 -6.88
N HIS A 3 6.45 4.25 -6.30
CA HIS A 3 6.23 3.00 -7.02
C HIS A 3 4.97 2.32 -6.52
N ASP A 4 4.40 1.47 -7.37
CA ASP A 4 3.31 0.55 -7.02
C ASP A 4 3.08 -0.42 -8.20
N GLU A 5 2.33 -1.48 -7.93
CA GLU A 5 1.80 -2.35 -8.97
C GLU A 5 0.31 -2.09 -9.24
N THR A 6 -0.14 -2.37 -10.46
CA THR A 6 -1.57 -2.37 -10.76
C THR A 6 -1.96 -3.48 -11.71
N TRP A 7 -3.24 -3.86 -11.66
CA TRP A 7 -3.81 -4.88 -12.53
C TRP A 7 -4.83 -4.26 -13.49
N VAL A 8 -4.77 -4.67 -14.75
CA VAL A 8 -5.74 -4.28 -15.79
C VAL A 8 -6.29 -5.54 -16.45
N ASN A 9 -7.61 -5.64 -16.52
CA ASN A 9 -8.27 -6.78 -17.15
C ASN A 9 -8.46 -6.56 -18.65
N ILE A 10 -8.52 -7.65 -19.43
CA ILE A 10 -8.86 -7.58 -20.85
C ILE A 10 -10.24 -6.93 -21.07
N GLY A 11 -11.19 -7.23 -20.18
CA GLY A 11 -12.56 -6.74 -20.24
C GLY A 11 -12.75 -5.30 -19.74
N GLU A 12 -11.69 -4.52 -19.52
CA GLU A 12 -11.82 -3.17 -18.98
C GLU A 12 -12.53 -2.25 -19.99
N GLU A 13 -13.79 -1.87 -19.72
CA GLU A 13 -14.66 -1.06 -20.59
C GLU A 13 -15.32 0.11 -19.86
N LYS A 14 -15.94 1.02 -20.63
CA LYS A 14 -16.78 2.11 -20.07
C LYS A 14 -17.92 1.54 -19.23
N ARG A 15 -18.10 2.07 -18.01
CA ARG A 15 -19.17 1.66 -17.09
C ARG A 15 -20.53 2.26 -17.42
N SER A 16 -20.58 3.23 -18.33
CA SER A 16 -21.79 3.90 -18.77
C SER A 16 -21.80 4.08 -20.29
N ILE A 17 -22.99 4.00 -20.87
CA ILE A 17 -23.23 4.23 -22.29
C ILE A 17 -24.50 5.05 -22.47
N TRP A 18 -24.56 5.79 -23.57
CA TRP A 18 -25.80 6.40 -24.03
C TRP A 18 -26.67 5.34 -24.71
N ILE A 19 -27.95 5.32 -24.34
CA ILE A 19 -29.00 4.56 -25.02
C ILE A 19 -29.79 5.56 -25.85
N ASP A 20 -29.93 5.30 -27.15
CA ASP A 20 -30.74 6.16 -28.02
C ASP A 20 -32.24 6.04 -27.71
N ASN A 21 -33.05 6.94 -28.26
CA ASN A 21 -34.50 6.96 -28.07
C ASN A 21 -35.22 5.70 -28.61
N ARG A 22 -34.49 4.79 -29.26
CA ARG A 22 -34.96 3.50 -29.78
C ARG A 22 -34.49 2.33 -28.92
N GLY A 23 -33.89 2.59 -27.76
CA GLY A 23 -33.36 1.57 -26.87
C GLY A 23 -32.04 0.94 -27.34
N ARG A 24 -31.36 1.54 -28.33
CA ARG A 24 -30.10 1.02 -28.86
C ARG A 24 -28.94 1.63 -28.09
N GLY A 25 -28.26 0.76 -27.37
CA GLY A 25 -27.06 1.03 -26.58
C GLY A 25 -26.87 -0.18 -25.69
N ARG A 26 -25.75 -0.88 -25.83
CA ARG A 26 -25.47 -2.07 -25.02
C ARG A 26 -24.04 -2.06 -24.51
N LEU A 27 -23.87 -2.18 -23.19
CA LEU A 27 -22.60 -2.55 -22.59
C LEU A 27 -22.21 -3.93 -23.12
N ARG A 28 -20.99 -4.10 -23.60
CA ARG A 28 -20.60 -5.39 -24.16
C ARG A 28 -20.45 -6.36 -22.99
N LYS A 29 -21.01 -7.57 -23.07
CA LYS A 29 -20.80 -8.56 -22.01
C LYS A 29 -19.31 -8.88 -21.95
N THR A 30 -18.65 -8.49 -20.86
CA THR A 30 -17.23 -8.74 -20.65
C THR A 30 -17.02 -10.22 -20.34
N GLY A 31 -16.49 -10.97 -21.31
CA GLY A 31 -15.76 -12.20 -21.06
C GLY A 31 -14.32 -11.87 -20.66
N GLY A 32 -13.69 -12.69 -19.80
CA GLY A 32 -12.27 -12.55 -19.47
C GLY A 32 -11.94 -11.81 -18.18
N LYS A 33 -12.82 -11.86 -17.15
CA LYS A 33 -12.52 -11.33 -15.81
C LYS A 33 -11.24 -11.88 -15.17
N ASP A 34 -10.77 -13.04 -15.63
CA ASP A 34 -9.57 -13.71 -15.07
C ASP A 34 -8.31 -13.51 -15.92
N ILE A 35 -8.41 -12.83 -17.07
CA ILE A 35 -7.24 -12.55 -17.91
C ILE A 35 -6.83 -11.09 -17.73
N ARG A 36 -5.64 -10.90 -17.16
CA ARG A 36 -5.17 -9.59 -16.68
C ARG A 36 -3.68 -9.42 -16.90
N LEU A 37 -3.30 -8.17 -17.13
CA LEU A 37 -1.91 -7.72 -17.06
C LEU A 37 -1.62 -7.23 -15.63
N ALA A 38 -0.42 -7.52 -15.15
CA ALA A 38 0.21 -6.79 -14.05
C ALA A 38 1.18 -5.76 -14.64
N ILE A 39 1.18 -4.57 -14.04
CA ILE A 39 2.03 -3.45 -14.43
C ILE A 39 2.74 -2.94 -13.18
N LEU A 40 4.06 -2.80 -13.27
CA LEU A 40 4.90 -2.18 -12.25
C LEU A 40 5.65 -1.03 -12.87
N ALA A 41 5.76 0.08 -12.15
CA ALA A 41 6.61 1.18 -12.57
C ALA A 41 7.01 2.04 -11.38
N MET A 42 8.09 2.80 -11.56
CA MET A 42 8.39 3.97 -10.75
C MET A 42 7.96 5.26 -11.45
N LEU A 43 7.53 6.23 -10.67
CA LEU A 43 7.10 7.55 -11.10
C LEU A 43 7.91 8.63 -10.35
N ASP A 44 8.39 9.63 -11.06
CA ASP A 44 8.91 10.88 -10.48
C ASP A 44 8.27 12.11 -11.15
N ALA A 45 8.78 13.31 -10.84
CA ALA A 45 8.23 14.57 -11.33
C ALA A 45 8.36 14.76 -12.85
N ASN A 46 9.14 13.91 -13.53
CA ASN A 46 9.35 13.93 -14.98
C ASN A 46 8.49 12.91 -15.72
N GLY A 47 7.73 12.07 -15.00
CA GLY A 47 6.92 11.00 -15.58
C GLY A 47 7.31 9.62 -15.09
N PHE A 48 6.86 8.58 -15.82
CA PHE A 48 7.25 7.21 -15.51
C PHE A 48 8.72 6.99 -15.87
N HIS A 49 9.47 6.38 -14.97
CA HIS A 49 10.81 5.91 -15.26
C HIS A 49 10.72 4.66 -16.15
N LEU A 50 10.72 4.86 -17.47
CA LEU A 50 10.49 3.80 -18.46
C LEU A 50 11.38 2.55 -18.28
N PRO A 51 12.67 2.67 -17.90
CA PRO A 51 13.47 1.47 -17.64
C PRO A 51 12.95 0.64 -16.47
N SER A 52 12.16 1.18 -15.54
CA SER A 52 11.57 0.38 -14.46
C SER A 52 10.25 -0.29 -14.81
N VAL A 53 9.67 0.04 -15.96
CA VAL A 53 8.35 -0.44 -16.34
C VAL A 53 8.42 -1.93 -16.66
N GLU A 54 7.54 -2.70 -16.04
CA GLU A 54 7.34 -4.11 -16.34
C GLU A 54 5.85 -4.39 -16.54
N ILE A 55 5.50 -5.00 -17.68
CA ILE A 55 4.12 -5.35 -18.05
C ILE A 55 4.07 -6.81 -18.44
N PHE A 56 3.42 -7.64 -17.63
CA PHE A 56 3.36 -9.10 -17.86
C PHE A 56 1.94 -9.66 -17.72
N ASP A 57 1.70 -10.77 -18.41
CA ASP A 57 0.43 -11.50 -18.40
C ASP A 57 0.36 -12.43 -17.18
N CYS A 58 -0.57 -12.15 -16.26
CA CYS A 58 -0.72 -12.95 -15.05
C CYS A 58 -1.12 -14.41 -15.30
N SER A 59 -1.65 -14.73 -16.49
CA SER A 59 -2.10 -16.08 -16.84
C SER A 59 -1.01 -16.93 -17.48
N LYS A 60 0.02 -16.29 -18.07
CA LYS A 60 1.08 -16.98 -18.83
C LYS A 60 2.45 -16.87 -18.19
N ASP A 61 2.74 -15.72 -17.59
CA ASP A 61 4.07 -15.43 -17.09
C ASP A 61 4.17 -15.91 -15.63
N HIS A 62 3.46 -15.24 -14.71
CA HIS A 62 3.38 -15.59 -13.28
C HIS A 62 2.43 -14.62 -12.55
N SER A 63 2.15 -14.86 -11.27
CA SER A 63 1.48 -13.87 -10.41
C SER A 63 2.50 -12.98 -9.68
N MET A 64 2.11 -11.77 -9.28
CA MET A 64 2.96 -10.93 -8.44
C MET A 64 3.22 -11.65 -7.10
N THR A 65 4.47 -11.98 -6.83
CA THR A 65 4.91 -12.55 -5.56
C THR A 65 5.90 -11.63 -4.87
N SER A 66 6.09 -11.80 -3.56
CA SER A 66 7.12 -11.04 -2.83
C SER A 66 8.52 -11.26 -3.39
N MET A 67 8.81 -12.44 -3.97
CA MET A 67 10.10 -12.70 -4.62
C MET A 67 10.25 -11.93 -5.92
N HIS A 68 9.20 -11.94 -6.77
CA HIS A 68 9.20 -11.16 -8.02
C HIS A 68 9.40 -9.67 -7.76
N PHE A 69 8.74 -9.13 -6.74
CA PHE A 69 8.91 -7.75 -6.34
C PHE A 69 10.35 -7.45 -5.89
N ILE A 70 10.98 -8.32 -5.10
CA ILE A 70 12.38 -8.16 -4.69
C ILE A 70 13.31 -8.17 -5.90
N GLU A 71 13.11 -9.08 -6.84
CA GLU A 71 13.91 -9.13 -8.08
C GLU A 71 13.74 -7.88 -8.94
N TRP A 72 12.51 -7.39 -9.07
CA TRP A 72 12.21 -6.12 -9.75
C TRP A 72 12.90 -4.93 -9.08
N VAL A 73 12.89 -4.85 -7.74
CA VAL A 73 13.62 -3.81 -6.99
C VAL A 73 15.11 -3.92 -7.23
N LYS A 74 15.71 -5.12 -7.19
CA LYS A 74 17.15 -5.32 -7.49
C LYS A 74 17.51 -4.81 -8.88
N LYS A 75 16.76 -5.25 -9.89
CA LYS A 75 16.97 -4.87 -11.29
C LYS A 75 16.85 -3.36 -11.49
N THR A 76 15.87 -2.75 -10.82
CA THR A 76 15.60 -1.32 -10.92
C THR A 76 16.63 -0.49 -10.16
N ALA A 77 16.98 -0.89 -8.94
CA ALA A 77 17.99 -0.21 -8.13
C ALA A 77 19.39 -0.30 -8.74
N PHE A 78 19.74 -1.43 -9.36
CA PHE A 78 20.95 -1.55 -10.17
C PHE A 78 21.01 -0.52 -11.31
N ARG A 79 19.88 -0.25 -11.97
CA ARG A 79 19.78 0.75 -13.04
C ARG A 79 19.87 2.19 -12.55
N LEU A 80 19.63 2.43 -11.26
CA LEU A 80 19.59 3.76 -10.65
C LEU A 80 20.92 4.20 -10.02
N ARG A 81 21.95 3.36 -9.96
CA ARG A 81 23.17 3.63 -9.20
C ARG A 81 24.37 4.08 -10.05
N GLU A 82 24.92 5.25 -9.71
CA GLU A 82 26.35 5.54 -9.59
C GLU A 82 26.70 5.60 -8.07
N ASP A 83 27.83 4.96 -7.68
CA ASP A 83 28.52 4.86 -6.38
C ASP A 83 27.83 5.27 -5.05
N ARG A 84 27.79 4.31 -4.08
CA ARG A 84 28.20 4.42 -2.65
C ARG A 84 27.67 3.25 -1.78
N GLU A 85 28.47 2.86 -0.77
CA GLU A 85 28.36 1.62 0.03
C GLU A 85 27.29 1.63 1.16
N PRO A 86 26.80 0.46 1.63
CA PRO A 86 25.72 0.37 2.63
C PRO A 86 26.03 -0.31 3.97
N THR A 87 25.14 -0.13 4.96
CA THR A 87 25.15 -0.76 6.31
C THR A 87 23.74 -1.19 6.77
N GLU A 88 23.67 -2.15 7.71
CA GLU A 88 22.67 -3.25 7.82
C GLU A 88 21.86 -3.32 9.17
N ASN A 89 20.75 -4.10 9.19
CA ASN A 89 20.02 -4.78 10.33
C ASN A 89 18.86 -4.02 11.06
N SER A 90 17.77 -4.58 11.66
CA SER A 90 17.35 -5.93 12.14
C SER A 90 15.79 -6.11 12.34
N LYS A 91 15.29 -7.34 12.64
CA LYS A 91 13.87 -7.83 12.75
C LYS A 91 13.03 -7.46 14.03
N SER A 92 11.70 -7.75 14.07
CA SER A 92 10.73 -7.32 15.15
C SER A 92 9.71 -8.35 15.71
N ALA A 93 9.11 -8.04 16.90
CA ALA A 93 8.09 -8.80 17.66
C ALA A 93 6.58 -8.61 17.30
N LYS A 94 5.67 -9.44 17.86
CA LYS A 94 4.21 -9.51 17.55
C LYS A 94 3.28 -9.50 18.81
N ARG A 95 2.00 -9.10 18.60
CA ARG A 95 0.98 -8.77 19.62
C ARG A 95 0.33 -9.96 20.36
N SER A 96 0.61 -11.21 19.98
CA SER A 96 -0.05 -12.41 20.53
C SER A 96 0.63 -13.03 21.75
N MET A 97 1.62 -12.34 22.32
CA MET A 97 2.54 -12.93 23.30
C MET A 97 1.92 -13.02 24.71
N ARG A 98 2.16 -14.14 25.39
CA ARG A 98 1.89 -14.41 26.81
C ARG A 98 2.86 -13.58 27.67
N LYS A 99 2.53 -13.34 28.95
CA LYS A 99 3.33 -12.46 29.83
C LYS A 99 4.81 -12.86 29.88
N HIS A 100 5.10 -14.16 29.96
CA HIS A 100 6.47 -14.68 29.98
C HIS A 100 7.22 -14.44 28.65
N GLU A 101 6.55 -14.59 27.51
CA GLU A 101 7.13 -14.30 26.19
C GLU A 101 7.45 -12.81 26.04
N ILE A 102 6.63 -11.91 26.62
CA ILE A 102 6.90 -10.46 26.63
C ILE A 102 8.13 -10.14 27.48
N ILE A 103 8.28 -10.82 28.63
CA ILE A 103 9.46 -10.67 29.51
C ILE A 103 10.72 -11.17 28.79
N GLU A 104 10.67 -12.36 28.19
CA GLU A 104 11.78 -12.93 27.40
C GLU A 104 12.18 -12.00 26.24
N TRP A 105 11.19 -11.36 25.61
CA TRP A 105 11.44 -10.38 24.57
C TRP A 105 12.13 -9.11 25.10
N LEU A 106 11.69 -8.57 26.24
CA LEU A 106 12.31 -7.41 26.88
C LEU A 106 13.76 -7.71 27.29
N ASP A 107 14.02 -8.90 27.83
CA ASP A 107 15.37 -9.38 28.17
C ASP A 107 16.26 -9.50 26.93
N ASP A 108 15.78 -10.14 25.86
CA ASP A 108 16.51 -10.31 24.58
C ASP A 108 16.87 -8.95 23.93
N HIS A 109 16.03 -7.93 24.13
CA HIS A 109 16.22 -6.57 23.63
C HIS A 109 16.87 -5.63 24.64
N LYS A 110 17.30 -6.15 25.80
CA LYS A 110 17.97 -5.42 26.89
C LYS A 110 17.20 -4.19 27.38
N VAL A 111 15.88 -4.29 27.44
CA VAL A 111 14.99 -3.25 27.95
C VAL A 111 14.77 -3.50 29.44
N GLU A 112 15.15 -2.55 30.29
CA GLU A 112 14.91 -2.65 31.74
C GLU A 112 13.40 -2.59 32.04
N PHE A 113 12.92 -3.48 32.90
CA PHE A 113 11.51 -3.51 33.33
C PHE A 113 11.42 -3.89 34.81
N ASP A 114 10.35 -3.44 35.48
CA ASP A 114 10.06 -3.87 36.85
C ASP A 114 9.25 -5.18 36.83
N SER A 115 9.70 -6.15 37.62
CA SER A 115 9.05 -7.44 37.87
C SER A 115 7.60 -7.32 38.38
N THR A 116 7.24 -6.19 39.00
CA THR A 116 5.87 -5.94 39.51
C THR A 116 4.88 -5.55 38.42
N LEU A 117 5.36 -5.19 37.22
CA LEU A 117 4.50 -4.72 36.12
C LEU A 117 3.51 -5.80 35.67
N ARG A 118 2.29 -5.36 35.40
CA ARG A 118 1.19 -6.17 34.86
C ARG A 118 1.40 -6.39 33.36
N LYS A 119 0.78 -7.44 32.83
CA LYS A 119 0.92 -7.80 31.40
C LYS A 119 0.65 -6.62 30.44
N PRO A 120 -0.37 -5.75 30.65
CA PRO A 120 -0.59 -4.60 29.77
C PRO A 120 0.56 -3.60 29.78
N GLU A 121 1.16 -3.35 30.95
CA GLU A 121 2.27 -2.41 31.13
C GLU A 121 3.57 -2.94 30.50
N LEU A 122 3.86 -4.23 30.70
CA LEU A 122 4.98 -4.91 30.02
C LEU A 122 4.78 -4.93 28.51
N PHE A 123 3.54 -5.14 28.05
CA PHE A 123 3.22 -5.11 26.63
C PHE A 123 3.41 -3.70 26.04
N GLN A 124 2.97 -2.66 26.76
CA GLN A 124 3.15 -1.27 26.36
C GLN A 124 4.64 -0.93 26.28
N LEU A 125 5.42 -1.27 27.31
CA LEU A 125 6.87 -1.08 27.34
C LEU A 125 7.58 -1.80 26.18
N ALA A 126 7.17 -3.04 25.87
CA ALA A 126 7.69 -3.78 24.72
C ALA A 126 7.25 -3.19 23.37
N SER A 127 6.05 -2.60 23.31
CA SER A 127 5.54 -1.91 22.12
C SER A 127 6.30 -0.61 21.87
N ASP A 128 6.63 0.14 22.93
CA ASP A 128 7.32 1.42 22.86
C ASP A 128 8.81 1.25 22.53
N ASN A 129 9.42 0.15 23.00
CA ASN A 129 10.81 -0.21 22.69
C ASN A 129 10.94 -1.12 21.46
N LYS A 130 9.86 -1.30 20.70
CA LYS A 130 9.86 -2.19 19.55
C LYS A 130 10.84 -1.68 18.48
N PRO A 131 11.82 -2.49 18.05
CA PRO A 131 12.70 -2.12 16.95
C PRO A 131 11.88 -1.91 15.69
N ARG A 132 12.30 -0.93 14.89
CA ARG A 132 11.66 -0.58 13.62
C ARG A 132 11.57 -1.84 12.76
N LYS A 133 10.40 -2.08 12.13
CA LYS A 133 10.22 -3.22 11.23
C LYS A 133 11.22 -3.16 10.09
N GLU A 134 12.10 -4.15 10.02
CA GLU A 134 12.97 -4.37 8.87
C GLU A 134 12.30 -5.30 7.86
N TYR A 135 12.30 -4.88 6.59
CA TYR A 135 11.79 -5.68 5.49
C TYR A 135 12.95 -6.18 4.64
N LYS A 136 12.83 -7.40 4.10
CA LYS A 136 13.84 -7.97 3.17
C LYS A 136 14.15 -7.04 2.00
N VAL A 137 13.15 -6.31 1.51
CA VAL A 137 13.31 -5.34 0.43
C VAL A 137 14.16 -4.13 0.86
N ASP A 138 14.14 -3.75 2.15
CA ASP A 138 14.97 -2.65 2.66
C ASP A 138 16.44 -3.05 2.69
N ILE A 139 16.74 -4.27 3.16
CA ILE A 139 18.12 -4.82 3.14
C ILE A 139 18.63 -4.87 1.71
N VAL A 140 17.81 -5.41 0.80
CA VAL A 140 18.16 -5.48 -0.62
C VAL A 140 18.34 -4.09 -1.21
N ALA A 141 17.45 -3.14 -0.97
CA ALA A 141 17.57 -1.78 -1.48
C ALA A 141 18.78 -1.03 -0.88
N GLN A 142 19.12 -1.31 0.38
CA GLN A 142 20.33 -0.84 1.02
C GLN A 142 21.57 -1.36 0.29
N GLU A 143 21.64 -2.62 -0.15
CA GLU A 143 22.74 -3.10 -1.02
C GLU A 143 22.97 -2.18 -2.22
N PHE A 144 21.89 -1.52 -2.69
CA PHE A 144 21.86 -0.52 -3.77
C PHE A 144 21.75 0.96 -3.30
N ASN A 145 21.98 1.29 -2.02
CA ASN A 145 21.97 2.65 -1.45
C ASN A 145 20.69 3.40 -1.82
N VAL A 146 19.61 2.63 -1.94
CA VAL A 146 18.26 3.11 -2.12
C VAL A 146 17.59 3.04 -0.75
N GLN A 147 17.19 4.21 -0.25
CA GLN A 147 16.35 4.29 0.93
C GLN A 147 14.89 4.15 0.51
N ILE A 148 14.20 3.12 0.99
CA ILE A 148 12.76 2.98 0.77
C ILE A 148 11.99 3.76 1.83
N LEU A 149 11.29 4.80 1.39
CA LEU A 149 10.34 5.53 2.22
C LEU A 149 8.97 4.83 2.16
N ARG A 150 8.32 4.67 3.31
CA ARG A 150 6.99 4.06 3.40
C ARG A 150 5.97 5.14 3.71
N LEU A 151 4.97 5.24 2.85
CA LEU A 151 3.83 6.11 3.08
C LEU A 151 2.90 5.47 4.13
N PRO A 152 2.14 6.29 4.88
CA PRO A 152 0.98 5.82 5.63
C PRO A 152 0.04 5.02 4.71
N ARG A 153 -0.76 4.10 5.28
CA ARG A 153 -1.64 3.19 4.51
C ARG A 153 -2.85 3.91 3.89
N HIS A 154 -2.61 4.83 2.98
CA HIS A 154 -3.62 5.55 2.21
C HIS A 154 -3.15 5.67 0.75
N CYS A 155 -3.80 4.96 -0.16
CA CYS A 155 -3.46 4.98 -1.59
C CYS A 155 -3.56 6.39 -2.20
N SER A 156 -4.40 7.26 -1.64
CA SER A 156 -4.55 8.65 -2.03
C SER A 156 -3.31 9.52 -1.77
N LEU A 157 -2.37 9.05 -0.95
CA LEU A 157 -1.08 9.71 -0.69
C LEU A 157 0.04 9.22 -1.62
N ASN A 158 -0.22 8.23 -2.48
CA ASN A 158 0.76 7.70 -3.42
C ASN A 158 0.44 8.21 -4.85
N PRO A 159 1.22 9.15 -5.41
CA PRO A 159 0.96 9.72 -6.74
C PRO A 159 0.80 8.69 -7.87
N VAL A 160 1.51 7.55 -7.77
CA VAL A 160 1.44 6.48 -8.78
C VAL A 160 0.05 5.83 -8.84
N GLU A 161 -0.68 5.76 -7.72
CA GLU A 161 -2.06 5.23 -7.68
C GLU A 161 -3.03 6.12 -8.44
N ILE A 162 -2.78 7.43 -8.43
CA ILE A 162 -3.53 8.41 -9.21
C ILE A 162 -3.21 8.22 -10.70
N ALA A 163 -1.94 8.01 -11.05
CA ALA A 163 -1.54 7.69 -12.41
C ALA A 163 -2.18 6.38 -12.90
N TRP A 164 -2.31 5.37 -12.04
CA TRP A 164 -3.03 4.12 -12.32
C TRP A 164 -4.52 4.30 -12.54
N ALA A 165 -5.17 5.21 -11.81
CA ALA A 165 -6.55 5.57 -12.10
C ALA A 165 -6.68 6.18 -13.51
N GLY A 166 -5.74 7.06 -13.89
CA GLY A 166 -5.66 7.64 -15.23
C GLY A 166 -5.44 6.60 -16.33
N LEU A 167 -4.50 5.68 -16.12
CA LEU A 167 -4.19 4.57 -17.03
C LEU A 167 -5.42 3.70 -17.28
N LYS A 168 -6.10 3.27 -16.22
CA LYS A 168 -7.29 2.43 -16.34
C LYS A 168 -8.41 3.15 -17.08
N GLU A 169 -8.58 4.45 -16.84
CA GLU A 169 -9.57 5.25 -17.57
C GLU A 169 -9.20 5.41 -19.05
N TYR A 170 -7.92 5.62 -19.37
CA TYR A 170 -7.44 5.65 -20.74
C TYR A 170 -7.72 4.32 -21.46
N ILE A 171 -7.44 3.19 -20.82
CA ILE A 171 -7.72 1.86 -21.38
C ILE A 171 -9.24 1.68 -21.59
N ARG A 172 -10.09 1.99 -20.60
CA ARG A 172 -11.56 1.89 -20.76
C ARG A 172 -12.09 2.69 -21.95
N LYS A 173 -11.50 3.84 -22.24
CA LYS A 173 -11.92 4.71 -23.34
C LYS A 173 -11.52 4.19 -24.71
N ASN A 174 -10.36 3.53 -24.80
CA ASN A 174 -9.72 3.16 -26.07
C ASN A 174 -9.73 1.64 -26.36
N ASN A 175 -10.07 0.81 -25.37
CA ASN A 175 -10.16 -0.64 -25.54
C ASN A 175 -11.39 -1.02 -26.39
N THR A 176 -11.14 -1.39 -27.64
CA THR A 176 -12.20 -1.75 -28.61
C THR A 176 -12.20 -3.22 -29.00
N SER A 177 -11.05 -3.87 -28.93
CA SER A 177 -10.84 -5.27 -29.35
C SER A 177 -11.00 -6.27 -28.22
N PHE A 178 -10.84 -5.85 -26.96
CA PHE A 178 -10.80 -6.76 -25.81
C PHE A 178 -9.77 -7.87 -25.99
N SER A 179 -8.58 -7.51 -26.49
CA SER A 179 -7.43 -8.40 -26.57
C SER A 179 -6.34 -7.97 -25.59
N LEU A 180 -5.61 -8.93 -25.03
CA LEU A 180 -4.49 -8.63 -24.12
C LEU A 180 -3.38 -7.83 -24.82
N THR A 181 -3.17 -8.10 -26.10
CA THR A 181 -2.18 -7.39 -26.93
C THR A 181 -2.50 -5.91 -27.00
N ASP A 182 -3.75 -5.56 -27.28
CA ASP A 182 -4.15 -4.15 -27.42
C ASP A 182 -4.19 -3.46 -26.05
N VAL A 183 -4.61 -4.14 -24.99
CA VAL A 183 -4.52 -3.59 -23.63
C VAL A 183 -3.05 -3.32 -23.23
N ARG A 184 -2.12 -4.23 -23.58
CA ARG A 184 -0.67 -4.02 -23.35
C ARG A 184 -0.15 -2.83 -24.16
N GLN A 185 -0.59 -2.69 -25.41
CA GLN A 185 -0.20 -1.58 -26.27
C GLN A 185 -0.72 -0.25 -25.71
N LEU A 186 -2.00 -0.16 -25.36
CA LEU A 186 -2.60 1.03 -24.74
C LEU A 186 -1.93 1.39 -23.42
N ALA A 187 -1.55 0.40 -22.61
CA ALA A 187 -0.80 0.65 -21.39
C ALA A 187 0.59 1.23 -21.66
N SER A 188 1.30 0.67 -22.64
CA SER A 188 2.64 1.14 -23.03
C SER A 188 2.59 2.56 -23.60
N GLU A 189 1.58 2.86 -24.43
CA GLU A 189 1.34 4.19 -25.00
C GLU A 189 1.04 5.23 -23.92
N PHE A 190 0.15 4.90 -22.97
CA PHE A 190 -0.16 5.79 -21.85
C PHE A 190 1.08 6.08 -21.00
N ILE A 191 1.85 5.03 -20.65
CA ILE A 191 3.05 5.16 -19.82
C ILE A 191 4.13 5.99 -20.52
N ALA A 192 4.35 5.76 -21.82
CA ALA A 192 5.33 6.51 -22.60
C ALA A 192 4.92 7.97 -22.85
N GLY A 193 3.61 8.24 -22.94
CA GLY A 193 3.05 9.59 -23.11
C GLY A 193 2.79 10.34 -21.80
N PHE A 194 3.09 9.76 -20.64
CA PHE A 194 2.85 10.38 -19.35
C PHE A 194 3.96 11.39 -19.01
N ASP A 195 3.69 12.65 -19.34
CA ASP A 195 4.65 13.75 -19.24
C ASP A 195 4.86 14.28 -17.80
N ASP A 196 5.83 15.17 -17.66
CA ASP A 196 6.19 15.85 -16.42
C ASP A 196 5.02 16.63 -15.82
N LYS A 197 4.23 17.29 -16.68
CA LYS A 197 3.03 18.03 -16.25
C LYS A 197 1.98 17.11 -15.64
N ALA A 198 1.70 15.97 -16.27
CA ALA A 198 0.79 14.98 -15.72
C ALA A 198 1.32 14.41 -14.38
N ALA A 199 2.62 14.11 -14.32
CA ALA A 199 3.26 13.58 -13.13
C ALA A 199 3.21 14.55 -11.94
N GLN A 200 3.62 15.80 -12.14
CA GLN A 200 3.51 16.85 -11.13
C GLN A 200 2.07 17.09 -10.69
N GLY A 201 1.10 16.99 -11.62
CA GLY A 201 -0.32 17.04 -11.30
C GLY A 201 -0.76 15.97 -10.30
N THR A 202 -0.27 14.73 -10.45
CA THR A 202 -0.55 13.65 -9.49
C THR A 202 0.10 13.91 -8.13
N MET A 203 1.33 14.42 -8.10
CA MET A 203 2.04 14.75 -6.86
C MET A 203 1.32 15.87 -6.10
N HIS A 204 0.94 16.93 -6.80
CA HIS A 204 0.21 18.05 -6.22
C HIS A 204 -1.15 17.62 -5.65
N TYR A 205 -1.84 16.68 -6.31
CA TYR A 205 -3.05 16.10 -5.76
C TYR A 205 -2.79 15.35 -4.45
N ALA A 206 -1.74 14.52 -4.39
CA ALA A 206 -1.38 13.78 -3.18
C ALA A 206 -1.04 14.73 -2.02
N GLU A 207 -0.29 15.81 -2.28
CA GLU A 207 0.02 16.87 -1.29
C GLU A 207 -1.25 17.56 -0.77
N LYS A 208 -2.22 17.83 -1.65
CA LYS A 208 -3.50 18.41 -1.26
C LYS A 208 -4.31 17.46 -0.38
N VAL A 209 -4.31 16.16 -0.69
CA VAL A 209 -4.93 15.14 0.15
C VAL A 209 -4.26 15.08 1.52
N GLU A 210 -2.93 15.07 1.55
CA GLU A 210 -2.15 15.09 2.80
C GLU A 210 -2.51 16.29 3.67
N THR A 211 -2.57 17.48 3.08
CA THR A 211 -2.98 18.71 3.77
C THR A 211 -4.39 18.60 4.33
N THR A 212 -5.29 17.91 3.63
CA THR A 212 -6.67 17.69 4.08
C THR A 212 -6.70 16.75 5.29
N TYR A 213 -5.90 15.68 5.29
CA TYR A 213 -5.80 14.78 6.45
C TYR A 213 -5.19 15.48 7.66
N LYS A 214 -4.11 16.25 7.49
CA LYS A 214 -3.50 17.02 8.58
C LYS A 214 -4.51 17.95 9.26
N LYS A 215 -5.31 18.68 8.48
CA LYS A 215 -6.36 19.55 9.01
C LYS A 215 -7.48 18.79 9.71
N ALA A 216 -7.84 17.61 9.22
CA ALA A 216 -8.84 16.77 9.87
C ALA A 216 -8.33 16.24 11.22
N ASP A 217 -7.07 15.82 11.28
CA ASP A 217 -6.42 15.35 12.51
C ASP A 217 -6.32 16.50 13.54
N GLU A 218 -5.87 17.69 13.11
CA GLU A 218 -5.87 18.89 13.96
C GLU A 218 -7.27 19.21 14.51
N PHE A 219 -8.33 19.04 13.72
CA PHE A 219 -9.69 19.26 14.18
C PHE A 219 -10.11 18.22 15.23
N VAL A 220 -9.77 16.95 15.04
CA VAL A 220 -10.07 15.89 16.02
C VAL A 220 -9.34 16.14 17.33
N GLU A 221 -8.04 16.47 17.28
CA GLU A 221 -7.26 16.79 18.48
C GLU A 221 -7.83 17.97 19.26
N ASN A 222 -8.25 19.03 18.55
CA ASN A 222 -8.83 20.22 19.17
C ASN A 222 -10.30 20.03 19.61
N ALA A 223 -11.04 19.08 19.02
CA ALA A 223 -12.42 18.76 19.41
C ALA A 223 -12.49 17.80 20.60
N VAL A 224 -11.40 17.10 20.93
CA VAL A 224 -11.26 16.35 22.18
C VAL A 224 -10.85 17.33 23.28
N GLU A 225 -11.78 18.19 23.71
CA GLU A 225 -11.71 18.75 25.06
C GLU A 225 -11.88 17.60 26.07
N PRO A 226 -11.06 17.52 27.14
CA PRO A 226 -11.19 16.48 28.15
C PRO A 226 -12.46 16.71 28.97
N HIS A 227 -13.58 16.18 28.49
CA HIS A 227 -14.74 15.98 29.34
C HIS A 227 -14.42 14.84 30.32
N LEU A 228 -13.98 15.26 31.52
CA LEU A 228 -14.08 14.59 32.82
C LEU A 228 -14.58 13.13 32.76
N ILE A 229 -13.64 12.19 32.87
CA ILE A 229 -13.92 10.89 33.50
C ILE A 229 -13.46 11.04 34.95
N ASP A 230 -14.20 11.84 35.72
CA ASP A 230 -14.33 11.59 37.15
C ASP A 230 -15.59 10.71 37.32
N ASP A 231 -15.45 9.65 38.10
CA ASP A 231 -16.48 8.66 38.47
C ASP A 231 -16.98 7.69 37.36
N ILE A 232 -16.11 6.74 37.01
CA ILE A 232 -16.59 5.35 36.87
C ILE A 232 -16.03 4.58 38.06
N SER A 233 -16.85 4.39 39.09
CA SER A 233 -16.55 3.47 40.18
C SER A 233 -16.26 2.07 39.61
N ASP A 234 -15.23 1.41 40.13
CA ASP A 234 -14.65 0.11 39.74
C ASP A 234 -15.59 -1.12 39.80
N THR A 235 -16.91 -0.98 39.63
CA THR A 235 -17.86 -2.09 39.84
C THR A 235 -18.64 -2.56 38.62
N GLU A 236 -18.47 -1.96 37.44
CA GLU A 236 -19.26 -2.35 36.25
C GLU A 236 -18.47 -2.89 35.04
N ILE A 237 -17.13 -2.91 35.07
CA ILE A 237 -16.34 -3.47 33.96
C ILE A 237 -16.41 -5.02 33.92
N ASP A 238 -16.65 -5.66 35.06
CA ASP A 238 -16.73 -7.14 35.17
C ASP A 238 -18.04 -7.74 34.59
N LYS A 239 -19.00 -6.93 34.14
CA LYS A 239 -20.28 -7.43 33.59
C LYS A 239 -20.34 -7.51 32.06
N LEU A 240 -19.31 -7.05 31.34
CA LEU A 240 -19.31 -7.03 29.88
C LEU A 240 -18.51 -8.17 29.23
N SER A 241 -17.85 -9.04 30.01
CA SER A 241 -17.12 -10.20 29.50
C SER A 241 -17.95 -11.49 29.37
N ASP A 242 -19.19 -11.52 29.87
CA ASP A 242 -20.00 -12.75 29.99
C ASP A 242 -21.13 -12.90 28.96
N ILE A 243 -21.09 -12.18 27.83
CA ILE A 243 -22.04 -12.40 26.72
C ILE A 243 -21.29 -12.62 25.41
N SER A 244 -20.80 -13.84 25.21
CA SER A 244 -21.06 -14.66 24.02
C SER A 244 -20.06 -15.83 23.94
N ASP A 245 -20.34 -16.89 24.71
CA ASP A 245 -19.96 -18.23 24.28
C ASP A 245 -21.00 -19.22 24.81
N ASP A 246 -22.16 -19.23 24.16
CA ASP A 246 -23.07 -20.37 24.23
C ASP A 246 -23.77 -20.52 22.88
N ARG A 247 -23.26 -21.47 22.07
CA ARG A 247 -24.06 -22.58 21.54
C ARG A 247 -23.18 -23.53 20.74
N SER A 248 -22.77 -24.59 21.40
CA SER A 248 -22.58 -25.91 20.79
C SER A 248 -23.95 -26.58 20.62
N GLU A 249 -24.29 -26.95 19.37
CA GLU A 249 -24.74 -28.27 18.91
C GLU A 249 -25.15 -28.22 17.43
#